data_AF-G2QI18-F1
#
_entry.id   AF-G2QI18-F1
#
_cell.length_a   1.000
_cell.length_b   1.000
_cell.length_c   1.000
_cell.angle_alpha   90.00
_cell.angle_beta   90.00
_cell.angle_gamma   90.00
#
_symmetry.space_group_name_H-M   'P 1'
#
loop_
_entity.id
_entity.type
_entity.pdbx_description
1 polymer ?
#
loop_
_entity_poly.entity_id
_entity_poly.type
_entity_poly.pdbx_seq_one_letter_code
_entity_poly.pdbx_strand_id
1 'polypeptide(L)'
;MCQPPAENVVREMLGPLLSEDVAIDKLQPLPSDRPLRVHQVLLSDGRTLHLVLPPVFMWRPLRAEQDMLASEAVTVRWVRQALARGDPDAGEQTSRSPLKPGPAATILPLVPNLLRRGQGSQLPDSSFAVYEPIRGTSLSLLPTQPTPASQHEIDRQLGGLFRSLATLTAPTNRFGPLAAVIGGDTPEPAHPLGGVGVAARLLKGLMEGGLSATGGAETWSVAFHSMLEGVLRDGEDMAVVIPYPTIRKHFRRLGYLLDEVTIPRLVVVEGAGEANVLVAEEGEWKGDERDGEPEEKGVGGSGSEYAMGDSRGEEPEHGNGAARRLDKGKGPPGPKQKKVETNEEEQRRVQQQEQQRHQRQQQQQQQQQQQQHHHHHHHQHQQQQQQALKLTGLRDWSSAIFGDPLLATIFSDPVGHRQPPSSAFLEGFNAEDLSHNSGHDPGARRLPYPLDHTIIQGVDTAWIRILFYKVYHAVTRIVAEFYRPRPDSSARELEARRQLNGVLAKLAEVSGDAKKRHPRPTGEMSPAKRLRAAGDGQ
;
A
#
# COMPACT_ATOMS: atom_id res chain seq x y z
N MET A 1 -18.14 11.61 16.05
CA MET A 1 -17.97 11.82 14.59
C MET A 1 -17.39 13.21 14.39
N CYS A 2 -16.42 13.37 13.49
CA CYS A 2 -15.85 14.68 13.21
C CYS A 2 -16.74 15.40 12.20
N GLN A 3 -17.17 16.62 12.51
CA GLN A 3 -17.83 17.45 11.50
C GLN A 3 -16.80 17.85 10.42
N PRO A 4 -17.20 17.88 9.14
CA PRO A 4 -16.35 18.46 8.10
C PRO A 4 -16.13 19.95 8.40
N PRO A 5 -15.02 20.55 7.93
CA PRO A 5 -14.84 22.00 8.00
C PRO A 5 -15.96 22.73 7.26
N ALA A 6 -16.32 23.92 7.73
CA ALA A 6 -17.34 24.74 7.08
C ALA A 6 -16.91 25.16 5.67
N GLU A 7 -17.86 25.24 4.74
CA GLU A 7 -17.58 25.44 3.31
C GLU A 7 -16.80 26.74 3.04
N ASN A 8 -17.08 27.82 3.78
CA ASN A 8 -16.35 29.09 3.69
C ASN A 8 -14.86 28.93 4.05
N VAL A 9 -14.54 28.12 5.05
CA VAL A 9 -13.15 27.81 5.45
C VAL A 9 -12.46 26.96 4.38
N VAL A 10 -13.18 25.99 3.79
CA VAL A 10 -12.66 25.21 2.65
C VAL A 10 -12.41 26.10 1.44
N ARG A 11 -13.32 27.04 1.14
CA ARG A 11 -13.17 27.99 0.04
C ARG A 11 -11.94 28.89 0.24
N GLU A 12 -11.65 29.34 1.46
CA GLU A 12 -10.40 30.05 1.80
C GLU A 12 -9.14 29.16 1.60
N MET A 13 -9.21 27.89 2.05
CA MET A 13 -8.15 26.88 1.86
C MET A 13 -7.92 26.49 0.40
N LEU A 14 -8.92 26.63 -0.48
CA LEU A 14 -8.77 26.38 -1.91
C LEU A 14 -8.35 27.64 -2.68
N GLY A 15 -8.97 28.79 -2.40
CA GLY A 15 -8.57 30.14 -2.81
C GLY A 15 -7.91 30.24 -4.19
N PRO A 16 -6.57 30.33 -4.30
CA PRO A 16 -5.85 30.44 -5.58
C PRO A 16 -6.05 29.30 -6.58
N LEU A 17 -6.72 28.19 -6.21
CA LEU A 17 -7.06 27.07 -7.09
C LEU A 17 -8.46 27.19 -7.72
N LEU A 18 -9.29 28.13 -7.23
CA LEU A 18 -10.66 28.38 -7.67
C LEU A 18 -10.77 29.75 -8.34
N SER A 19 -11.44 29.79 -9.48
CA SER A 19 -11.96 31.05 -10.04
C SER A 19 -13.18 31.51 -9.23
N GLU A 20 -13.54 32.80 -9.28
CA GLU A 20 -14.67 33.34 -8.51
C GLU A 20 -16.02 32.64 -8.83
N ASP A 21 -16.17 32.16 -10.07
CA ASP A 21 -17.37 31.44 -10.55
C ASP A 21 -17.46 29.97 -10.10
N VAL A 22 -16.40 29.40 -9.49
CA VAL A 22 -16.37 27.98 -9.12
C VAL A 22 -16.85 27.78 -7.68
N ALA A 23 -17.99 27.10 -7.53
CA ALA A 23 -18.56 26.74 -6.24
C ALA A 23 -18.07 25.36 -5.76
N ILE A 24 -18.26 25.10 -4.46
CA ILE A 24 -18.05 23.78 -3.86
C ILE A 24 -19.40 23.09 -3.82
N ASP A 25 -19.64 22.15 -4.74
CA ASP A 25 -20.90 21.40 -4.83
C ASP A 25 -21.04 20.41 -3.67
N LYS A 26 -19.93 19.81 -3.24
CA LYS A 26 -19.95 18.73 -2.25
C LYS A 26 -18.62 18.60 -1.52
N LEU A 27 -18.70 18.38 -0.21
CA LEU A 27 -17.57 18.07 0.66
C LEU A 27 -17.86 16.77 1.40
N GLN A 28 -17.03 15.74 1.22
CA GLN A 28 -17.22 14.43 1.84
C GLN A 28 -15.92 13.93 2.50
N PRO A 29 -15.94 13.42 3.74
CA PRO A 29 -14.78 12.73 4.30
C PRO A 29 -14.57 11.40 3.56
N LEU A 30 -13.32 11.10 3.19
CA LEU A 30 -12.95 9.78 2.69
C LEU A 30 -12.61 8.85 3.87
N PRO A 31 -13.15 7.62 3.93
CA PRO A 31 -12.79 6.65 4.96
C PRO A 31 -11.28 6.37 4.94
N SER A 32 -10.64 6.34 6.11
CA SER A 32 -9.20 6.16 6.24
C SER A 32 -8.84 5.65 7.64
N ASP A 33 -7.96 4.64 7.71
CA ASP A 33 -7.37 4.15 8.97
C ASP A 33 -6.09 4.91 9.36
N ARG A 34 -5.60 5.78 8.45
CA ARG A 34 -4.47 6.70 8.66
C ARG A 34 -4.94 7.95 9.41
N PRO A 35 -4.05 8.61 10.19
CA PRO A 35 -4.44 9.72 11.06
C PRO A 35 -4.74 11.03 10.34
N LEU A 36 -4.15 11.27 9.16
CA LEU A 36 -4.47 12.42 8.33
C LEU A 36 -5.90 12.29 7.78
N ARG A 37 -6.69 13.35 7.92
CA ARG A 37 -8.09 13.39 7.52
C ARG A 37 -8.23 13.86 6.08
N VAL A 38 -8.56 12.96 5.18
CA VAL A 38 -8.76 13.27 3.76
C VAL A 38 -10.24 13.57 3.49
N HIS A 39 -10.51 14.67 2.81
CA HIS A 39 -11.85 15.03 2.32
C HIS A 39 -11.82 15.17 0.80
N GLN A 40 -12.79 14.57 0.13
CA GLN A 40 -13.06 14.80 -1.28
C GLN A 40 -13.89 16.08 -1.41
N VAL A 41 -13.42 17.00 -2.26
CA VAL A 41 -14.12 18.23 -2.63
C VAL A 41 -14.53 18.11 -4.08
N LEU A 42 -15.83 18.18 -4.37
CA LEU A 42 -16.36 18.27 -5.73
C LEU A 42 -16.67 19.74 -6.01
N LEU A 43 -16.24 20.21 -7.17
CA LEU A 43 -16.38 21.59 -7.62
C LEU A 43 -17.40 21.67 -8.77
N SER A 44 -18.05 22.83 -8.90
CA SER A 44 -19.09 23.06 -9.92
C SER A 44 -18.58 23.04 -11.37
N ASP A 45 -17.26 23.07 -11.57
CA ASP A 45 -16.59 22.91 -12.87
C ASP A 45 -16.27 21.44 -13.20
N GLY A 46 -16.77 20.49 -12.39
CA GLY A 46 -16.55 19.05 -12.53
C GLY A 46 -15.21 18.55 -11.97
N ARG A 47 -14.30 19.45 -11.56
CA ARG A 47 -13.04 19.01 -10.93
C ARG A 47 -13.32 18.43 -9.55
N THR A 48 -12.51 17.44 -9.19
CA THR A 48 -12.46 16.86 -7.84
C THR A 48 -11.09 17.12 -7.26
N LEU A 49 -11.01 17.50 -5.98
CA LEU A 49 -9.77 17.72 -5.24
C LEU A 49 -9.76 16.92 -3.93
N HIS A 50 -8.58 16.56 -3.43
CA HIS A 50 -8.41 15.96 -2.11
C HIS A 50 -7.82 16.98 -1.14
N LEU A 51 -8.63 17.41 -0.15
CA LEU A 51 -8.21 18.26 0.96
C LEU A 51 -7.75 17.37 2.13
N VAL A 52 -6.46 17.43 2.46
CA VAL A 52 -5.86 16.70 3.58
C VAL A 52 -5.66 17.66 4.74
N LEU A 53 -6.21 17.26 5.90
CA LEU A 53 -6.14 17.99 7.15
C LEU A 53 -5.39 17.17 8.23
N PRO A 54 -4.79 17.84 9.22
CA PRO A 54 -4.16 17.19 10.37
C PRO A 54 -5.12 16.27 11.12
N PRO A 55 -4.57 15.36 11.96
CA PRO A 55 -5.36 14.47 12.78
C PRO A 55 -6.34 15.22 13.70
N VAL A 56 -7.28 14.50 14.28
CA VAL A 56 -8.18 15.05 15.30
C VAL A 56 -7.38 15.45 16.54
N PHE A 57 -7.82 16.46 17.29
CA PHE A 57 -7.11 16.94 18.50
C PHE A 57 -6.88 15.86 19.58
N MET A 58 -7.65 14.77 19.58
CA MET A 58 -7.45 13.62 20.48
C MET A 58 -6.35 12.66 20.01
N TRP A 59 -5.89 12.78 18.76
CA TRP A 59 -4.75 12.02 18.26
C TRP A 59 -3.48 12.58 18.90
N ARG A 60 -2.86 11.80 19.78
CA ARG A 60 -1.55 12.14 20.35
C ARG A 60 -0.47 11.58 19.42
N PRO A 61 0.26 12.40 18.65
CA PRO A 61 1.32 11.92 17.78
C PRO A 61 2.53 11.44 18.61
N LEU A 62 3.24 10.45 18.11
CA LEU A 62 4.59 10.13 18.56
C LEU A 62 5.57 11.24 18.10
N ARG A 63 6.79 11.31 18.66
CA ARG A 63 7.79 12.32 18.23
C ARG A 63 8.10 12.27 16.74
N ALA A 64 8.11 11.06 16.15
CA ALA A 64 8.30 10.85 14.71
C ALA A 64 7.11 11.31 13.85
N GLU A 65 5.96 11.62 14.45
CA GLU A 65 4.70 11.96 13.78
C GLU A 65 4.27 13.42 14.00
N GLN A 66 5.02 14.24 14.72
CA GLN A 66 4.54 15.60 15.10
C GLN A 66 4.26 16.51 13.88
N ASP A 67 4.92 16.26 12.75
CA ASP A 67 4.85 17.08 11.53
C ASP A 67 4.31 16.29 10.30
N MET A 68 3.43 15.28 10.48
CA MET A 68 3.04 14.34 9.38
C MET A 68 2.68 15.02 8.06
N LEU A 69 1.76 16.00 8.09
CA LEU A 69 1.28 16.70 6.89
C LEU A 69 2.38 17.56 6.24
N ALA A 70 3.28 18.13 7.07
CA ALA A 70 4.42 18.87 6.58
C ALA A 70 5.42 17.94 5.87
N SER A 71 5.70 16.78 6.46
CA SER A 71 6.58 15.75 5.90
C SER A 71 6.04 15.15 4.61
N GLU A 72 4.74 14.84 4.55
CA GLU A 72 4.08 14.33 3.34
C GLU A 72 4.21 15.32 2.18
N ALA A 73 3.85 16.59 2.40
CA ALA A 73 3.90 17.63 1.38
C ALA A 73 5.33 17.92 0.87
N VAL A 74 6.35 17.82 1.72
CA VAL A 74 7.76 17.95 1.31
C VAL A 74 8.21 16.72 0.51
N THR A 75 7.86 15.51 0.97
CA THR A 75 8.16 14.24 0.30
C THR A 75 7.60 14.21 -1.10
N VAL A 76 6.28 14.39 -1.24
CA VAL A 76 5.56 14.31 -2.51
C VAL A 76 6.14 15.30 -3.52
N ARG A 77 6.38 16.55 -3.11
CA ARG A 77 7.01 17.57 -3.96
C ARG A 77 8.41 17.17 -4.39
N TRP A 78 9.24 16.71 -3.44
CA TRP A 78 10.63 16.34 -3.70
C TRP A 78 10.71 15.13 -4.65
N VAL A 79 9.91 14.09 -4.44
CA VAL A 79 9.88 12.89 -5.31
C VAL A 79 9.50 13.28 -6.74
N ARG A 80 8.42 14.05 -6.95
CA ARG A 80 8.02 14.48 -8.31
C ARG A 80 9.13 15.31 -8.98
N GLN A 81 9.78 16.21 -8.24
CA GLN A 81 10.91 17.00 -8.76
C GLN A 81 12.15 16.14 -9.06
N ALA A 82 12.46 15.14 -8.24
CA ALA A 82 13.59 14.23 -8.45
C ALA A 82 13.38 13.36 -9.69
N LEU A 83 12.16 12.82 -9.88
CA LEU A 83 11.80 12.04 -11.07
C LEU A 83 11.83 12.90 -12.34
N ALA A 84 11.32 14.13 -12.29
CA ALA A 84 11.36 15.06 -13.43
C ALA A 84 12.77 15.54 -13.81
N ARG A 85 13.73 15.54 -12.87
CA ARG A 85 15.16 15.83 -13.15
C ARG A 85 15.93 14.60 -13.65
N GLY A 86 15.42 13.41 -13.36
CA GLY A 86 16.05 12.12 -13.68
C GLY A 86 15.67 11.55 -15.04
N ASP A 87 14.93 12.29 -15.86
CA ASP A 87 14.54 11.91 -17.21
C ASP A 87 15.44 12.60 -18.26
N PRO A 88 16.48 11.91 -18.78
CA PRO A 88 17.36 12.47 -19.80
C PRO A 88 16.72 12.50 -21.19
N ASP A 89 15.53 11.92 -21.39
CA ASP A 89 14.96 11.65 -22.73
C ASP A 89 13.89 12.65 -23.19
N ALA A 90 13.64 13.70 -22.39
CA ALA A 90 12.73 14.80 -22.76
C ALA A 90 13.30 15.72 -23.87
N GLY A 91 14.53 15.49 -24.34
CA GLY A 91 15.16 16.20 -25.43
C GLY A 91 15.97 15.27 -26.34
N GLU A 92 15.57 15.17 -27.61
CA GLU A 92 16.22 14.42 -28.70
C GLU A 92 16.33 12.89 -28.55
N GLN A 93 15.25 12.15 -28.88
CA GLN A 93 15.41 10.82 -29.47
C GLN A 93 14.59 10.60 -30.75
N THR A 94 15.28 10.69 -31.88
CA THR A 94 14.86 10.10 -33.14
C THR A 94 15.08 8.58 -33.15
N SER A 95 13.98 7.83 -33.14
CA SER A 95 13.81 6.49 -33.74
C SER A 95 14.47 5.23 -33.09
N ARG A 96 13.59 4.23 -32.85
CA ARG A 96 13.81 2.77 -32.82
C ARG A 96 14.38 2.08 -31.56
N SER A 97 13.54 1.92 -30.53
CA SER A 97 13.12 0.60 -30.00
C SER A 97 12.01 0.77 -28.95
N PRO A 98 11.13 -0.23 -28.68
CA PRO A 98 10.20 -0.16 -27.55
C PRO A 98 10.97 -0.45 -26.24
N LEU A 99 11.69 0.57 -25.75
CA LEU A 99 12.38 0.53 -24.46
C LEU A 99 11.35 0.39 -23.33
N LYS A 100 11.63 -0.49 -22.35
CA LYS A 100 10.83 -0.57 -21.11
C LYS A 100 10.79 0.84 -20.49
N PRO A 101 9.62 1.35 -20.05
CA PRO A 101 9.51 2.70 -19.50
C PRO A 101 10.45 2.88 -18.31
N GLY A 102 11.19 4.00 -18.29
CA GLY A 102 12.12 4.32 -17.23
C GLY A 102 11.44 4.42 -15.85
N PRO A 103 12.19 4.34 -14.74
CA PRO A 103 11.61 4.37 -13.38
C PRO A 103 10.78 5.63 -13.12
N ALA A 104 11.10 6.77 -13.75
CA ALA A 104 10.29 8.00 -13.69
C ALA A 104 8.86 7.79 -14.24
N ALA A 105 8.73 7.19 -15.43
CA ALA A 105 7.45 6.93 -16.07
C ALA A 105 6.58 5.92 -15.30
N THR A 106 7.19 4.97 -14.60
CA THR A 106 6.48 3.97 -13.76
C THR A 106 6.06 4.54 -12.40
N ILE A 107 6.89 5.37 -11.75
CA ILE A 107 6.58 5.89 -10.40
C ILE A 107 5.68 7.14 -10.46
N LEU A 108 5.88 8.06 -11.39
CA LEU A 108 5.23 9.38 -11.36
C LEU A 108 3.69 9.35 -11.30
N PRO A 109 2.97 8.38 -11.92
CA PRO A 109 1.52 8.22 -11.75
C PRO A 109 1.08 7.76 -10.34
N LEU A 110 1.98 7.11 -9.59
CA LEU A 110 1.72 6.54 -8.26
C LEU A 110 1.97 7.54 -7.12
N VAL A 111 2.50 8.73 -7.43
CA VAL A 111 2.86 9.79 -6.47
C VAL A 111 1.83 10.93 -6.54
N PRO A 112 1.18 11.31 -5.41
CA PRO A 112 0.15 12.36 -5.40
C PRO A 112 0.65 13.67 -6.02
N ASN A 113 -0.20 14.44 -6.70
CA ASN A 113 0.21 15.78 -7.17
C ASN A 113 -0.22 16.85 -6.15
N LEU A 114 0.74 17.49 -5.49
CA LEU A 114 0.46 18.55 -4.49
C LEU A 114 0.20 19.89 -5.20
N LEU A 115 -1.03 20.39 -5.09
CA LEU A 115 -1.46 21.65 -5.69
C LEU A 115 -1.21 22.85 -4.77
N ARG A 116 -1.60 22.74 -3.48
CA ARG A 116 -1.45 23.82 -2.49
C ARG A 116 -1.11 23.24 -1.12
N ARG A 117 -0.31 23.97 -0.35
CA ARG A 117 -0.16 23.81 1.10
C ARG A 117 -0.35 25.19 1.74
N GLY A 118 -0.89 25.23 2.95
CA GLY A 118 -1.03 26.47 3.71
C GLY A 118 -1.35 26.24 5.18
N GLN A 119 -1.66 27.33 5.87
CA GLN A 119 -2.27 27.37 7.20
C GLN A 119 -3.58 28.17 7.07
N GLY A 120 -4.69 27.66 7.61
CA GLY A 120 -5.98 28.35 7.60
C GLY A 120 -6.07 29.43 8.68
N SER A 121 -6.73 30.56 8.41
CA SER A 121 -6.72 31.70 9.34
C SER A 121 -7.46 31.49 10.67
N GLN A 122 -8.37 30.51 10.76
CA GLN A 122 -9.40 30.47 11.83
C GLN A 122 -9.29 29.34 12.87
N LEU A 123 -8.32 28.42 12.77
CA LEU A 123 -8.12 27.36 13.78
C LEU A 123 -6.66 27.26 14.23
N PRO A 124 -6.38 26.89 15.50
CA PRO A 124 -5.06 26.39 15.89
C PRO A 124 -4.69 25.15 15.08
N ASP A 125 -3.42 25.02 14.70
CA ASP A 125 -2.86 23.92 13.89
C ASP A 125 -3.60 23.62 12.57
N SER A 126 -4.25 24.65 12.00
CA SER A 126 -4.99 24.68 10.73
C SER A 126 -4.17 24.45 9.45
N SER A 127 -3.00 23.80 9.55
CA SER A 127 -2.24 23.42 8.37
C SER A 127 -3.11 22.55 7.44
N PHE A 128 -2.93 22.69 6.12
CA PHE A 128 -3.69 21.92 5.15
C PHE A 128 -2.82 21.65 3.90
N ALA A 129 -3.14 20.56 3.20
CA ALA A 129 -2.62 20.28 1.87
C ALA A 129 -3.77 19.94 0.92
N VAL A 130 -3.62 20.31 -0.35
CA VAL A 130 -4.60 20.07 -1.42
C VAL A 130 -3.89 19.31 -2.52
N TYR A 131 -4.44 18.16 -2.91
CA TYR A 131 -3.88 17.28 -3.92
C TYR A 131 -4.89 17.03 -5.05
N GLU A 132 -4.36 16.65 -6.22
CA GLU A 132 -5.16 15.95 -7.22
C GLU A 132 -5.61 14.57 -6.69
N PRO A 133 -6.80 14.08 -7.05
CA PRO A 133 -7.27 12.76 -6.64
C PRO A 133 -6.41 11.63 -7.20
N ILE A 134 -5.81 10.84 -6.32
CA ILE A 134 -5.31 9.51 -6.69
C ILE A 134 -6.48 8.53 -6.72
N ARG A 135 -6.53 7.69 -7.76
CA ARG A 135 -7.55 6.65 -7.91
C ARG A 135 -7.35 5.51 -6.91
N GLY A 136 -8.42 4.78 -6.64
CA GLY A 136 -8.38 3.50 -5.95
C GLY A 136 -8.74 3.53 -4.46
N THR A 137 -9.01 2.34 -3.95
CA THR A 137 -9.42 2.05 -2.58
C THR A 137 -8.25 1.45 -1.81
N SER A 138 -8.15 1.75 -0.52
CA SER A 138 -7.14 1.15 0.37
C SER A 138 -7.40 -0.35 0.52
N LEU A 139 -6.37 -1.20 0.57
CA LEU A 139 -6.55 -2.65 0.77
C LEU A 139 -7.35 -2.97 2.04
N SER A 140 -7.14 -2.21 3.13
CA SER A 140 -7.90 -2.36 4.40
C SER A 140 -9.40 -2.01 4.29
N LEU A 141 -9.80 -1.31 3.22
CA LEU A 141 -11.16 -0.81 2.98
C LEU A 141 -11.85 -1.52 1.82
N LEU A 142 -11.23 -2.54 1.20
CA LEU A 142 -11.87 -3.34 0.17
C LEU A 142 -13.02 -4.17 0.78
N PRO A 143 -14.17 -4.31 0.10
CA PRO A 143 -15.31 -5.09 0.60
C PRO A 143 -15.01 -6.60 0.61
N THR A 144 -14.07 -7.04 -0.22
CA THR A 144 -13.62 -8.43 -0.39
C THR A 144 -12.10 -8.47 -0.38
N GLN A 145 -11.52 -9.52 0.20
CA GLN A 145 -10.07 -9.73 0.10
C GLN A 145 -9.66 -9.97 -1.36
N PRO A 146 -8.52 -9.42 -1.82
CA PRO A 146 -8.00 -9.70 -3.16
C PRO A 146 -7.82 -11.20 -3.42
N THR A 147 -7.99 -11.62 -4.67
CA THR A 147 -7.66 -13.00 -5.06
C THR A 147 -6.16 -13.26 -4.83
N PRO A 148 -5.71 -14.52 -4.64
CA PRO A 148 -4.29 -14.83 -4.51
C PRO A 148 -3.43 -14.34 -5.69
N ALA A 149 -3.99 -14.31 -6.90
CA ALA A 149 -3.33 -13.79 -8.09
C ALA A 149 -3.25 -12.25 -8.08
N SER A 150 -4.35 -11.58 -7.74
CA SER A 150 -4.39 -10.12 -7.60
C SER A 150 -3.44 -9.65 -6.49
N GLN A 151 -3.40 -10.33 -5.34
CA GLN A 151 -2.46 -10.02 -4.26
C GLN A 151 -1.00 -10.23 -4.68
N HIS A 152 -0.70 -11.30 -5.41
CA HIS A 152 0.65 -11.53 -5.94
C HIS A 152 1.07 -10.39 -6.88
N GLU A 153 0.19 -9.95 -7.79
CA GLU A 153 0.49 -8.84 -8.69
C GLU A 153 0.64 -7.50 -7.95
N ILE A 154 -0.19 -7.22 -6.94
CA ILE A 154 -0.07 -6.03 -6.07
C ILE A 154 1.27 -6.04 -5.32
N ASP A 155 1.63 -7.15 -4.67
CA ASP A 155 2.91 -7.32 -3.97
C ASP A 155 4.09 -7.08 -4.93
N ARG A 156 4.02 -7.62 -6.16
CA ARG A 156 5.05 -7.48 -7.21
C ARG A 156 5.19 -6.03 -7.68
N GLN A 157 4.07 -5.34 -7.94
CA GLN A 157 4.08 -3.91 -8.28
C GLN A 157 4.63 -3.05 -7.12
N LEU A 158 4.30 -3.41 -5.87
CA LEU A 158 4.81 -2.74 -4.67
C LEU A 158 6.33 -2.96 -4.51
N GLY A 159 6.84 -4.15 -4.83
CA GLY A 159 8.28 -4.43 -4.92
C GLY A 159 8.99 -3.51 -5.91
N GLY A 160 8.42 -3.41 -7.13
CA GLY A 160 8.92 -2.51 -8.18
C GLY A 160 8.90 -1.04 -7.76
N LEU A 161 7.84 -0.59 -7.08
CA LEU A 161 7.76 0.77 -6.52
C LEU A 161 8.86 1.00 -5.47
N PHE A 162 9.00 0.12 -4.47
CA PHE A 162 10.00 0.28 -3.41
C PHE A 162 11.44 0.23 -3.95
N ARG A 163 11.73 -0.63 -4.92
CA ARG A 163 13.00 -0.64 -5.66
C ARG A 163 13.25 0.72 -6.31
N SER A 164 12.26 1.20 -7.07
CA SER A 164 12.41 2.41 -7.86
C SER A 164 12.54 3.65 -6.99
N LEU A 165 11.80 3.74 -5.87
CA LEU A 165 12.00 4.79 -4.85
C LEU A 165 13.42 4.72 -4.28
N ALA A 166 13.94 3.54 -3.95
CA ALA A 166 15.30 3.37 -3.43
C ALA A 166 16.42 3.75 -4.42
N THR A 167 16.12 3.93 -5.71
CA THR A 167 17.09 4.54 -6.67
C THR A 167 17.35 6.02 -6.37
N LEU A 168 16.37 6.72 -5.79
CA LEU A 168 16.50 8.13 -5.39
C LEU A 168 17.35 8.24 -4.12
N THR A 169 18.31 9.16 -4.13
CA THR A 169 19.27 9.36 -3.02
C THR A 169 19.20 10.78 -2.46
N ALA A 170 19.66 10.97 -1.22
CA ALA A 170 19.66 12.29 -0.60
C ALA A 170 20.66 13.24 -1.30
N PRO A 171 20.24 14.46 -1.70
CA PRO A 171 21.10 15.40 -2.42
C PRO A 171 22.27 15.92 -1.56
N THR A 172 22.08 15.97 -0.24
CA THR A 172 23.08 16.40 0.75
C THR A 172 23.96 15.26 1.27
N ASN A 173 23.75 14.03 0.77
CA ASN A 173 24.33 12.79 1.31
C ASN A 173 24.13 12.59 2.83
N ARG A 174 23.04 13.14 3.40
CA ARG A 174 22.67 12.97 4.81
C ARG A 174 21.52 11.98 5.00
N PHE A 175 21.52 11.34 6.16
CA PHE A 175 20.55 10.34 6.59
C PHE A 175 19.49 10.92 7.55
N GLY A 176 18.29 10.34 7.55
CA GLY A 176 17.20 10.71 8.47
C GLY A 176 15.88 11.02 7.77
N PRO A 177 14.88 11.57 8.49
CA PRO A 177 13.60 11.97 7.91
C PRO A 177 13.77 12.90 6.72
N LEU A 178 13.04 12.66 5.63
CA LEU A 178 13.19 13.43 4.38
C LEU A 178 12.96 14.92 4.63
N ALA A 179 11.94 15.25 5.42
CA ALA A 179 11.62 16.64 5.79
C ALA A 179 12.77 17.34 6.55
N ALA A 180 13.53 16.61 7.37
CA ALA A 180 14.72 17.13 8.04
C ALA A 180 15.89 17.33 7.08
N VAL A 181 16.10 16.38 6.15
CA VAL A 181 17.23 16.40 5.19
C VAL A 181 17.03 17.45 4.08
N ILE A 182 15.78 17.64 3.61
CA ILE A 182 15.44 18.58 2.52
C ILE A 182 14.99 19.96 3.04
N GLY A 183 14.37 20.02 4.23
CA GLY A 183 13.82 21.27 4.80
C GLY A 183 14.85 22.33 5.18
N GLY A 184 16.15 21.98 5.18
CA GLY A 184 17.24 22.95 5.23
C GLY A 184 17.33 23.81 3.97
N ASP A 185 17.08 23.23 2.79
CA ASP A 185 17.43 23.81 1.49
C ASP A 185 16.28 24.52 0.77
N THR A 186 15.03 24.42 1.24
CA THR A 186 13.92 25.16 0.61
C THR A 186 13.91 26.63 1.06
N PRO A 187 14.09 27.60 0.15
CA PRO A 187 13.70 28.98 0.42
C PRO A 187 12.17 29.06 0.36
N GLU A 188 11.53 29.34 1.49
CA GLU A 188 10.18 29.87 1.46
C GLU A 188 10.19 31.24 0.74
N PRO A 189 9.19 31.55 -0.10
CA PRO A 189 9.09 32.88 -0.70
C PRO A 189 9.01 33.93 0.42
N ALA A 190 9.97 34.85 0.42
CA ALA A 190 10.11 35.82 1.49
C ALA A 190 8.87 36.70 1.61
N HIS A 191 8.11 36.54 2.70
CA HIS A 191 7.20 37.59 3.15
C HIS A 191 8.03 38.88 3.39
N PRO A 192 7.55 40.06 2.96
CA PRO A 192 8.35 41.28 2.91
C PRO A 192 8.50 41.98 4.27
N LEU A 193 8.92 41.22 5.29
CA LEU A 193 9.36 41.70 6.61
C LEU A 193 10.58 40.89 7.03
N GLY A 194 11.76 41.47 6.82
CA GLY A 194 13.05 40.77 6.91
C GLY A 194 13.47 40.34 8.32
N GLY A 195 14.45 39.44 8.39
CA GLY A 195 15.22 39.11 9.60
C GLY A 195 14.69 37.96 10.47
N VAL A 196 13.39 37.70 10.48
CA VAL A 196 12.79 36.76 11.45
C VAL A 196 13.04 35.29 11.13
N GLY A 197 13.15 34.90 9.85
CA GLY A 197 13.24 33.49 9.44
C GLY A 197 14.47 32.72 9.96
N VAL A 198 15.63 33.37 10.06
CA VAL A 198 16.86 32.74 10.60
C VAL A 198 16.77 32.61 12.13
N ALA A 199 16.24 33.63 12.81
CA ALA A 199 15.98 33.59 14.24
C ALA A 199 14.94 32.52 14.60
N ALA A 200 13.87 32.39 13.81
CA ALA A 200 12.87 31.33 13.97
C ALA A 200 13.43 29.93 13.71
N ARG A 201 14.28 29.73 12.69
CA ARG A 201 15.01 28.46 12.48
C ARG A 201 15.95 28.14 13.65
N LEU A 202 16.65 29.12 14.20
CA LEU A 202 17.49 28.95 15.39
C LEU A 202 16.66 28.63 16.64
N LEU A 203 15.53 29.32 16.86
CA LEU A 203 14.64 29.06 18.00
C LEU A 203 13.99 27.67 17.90
N LYS A 204 13.52 27.30 16.70
CA LYS A 204 12.97 25.97 16.40
C LYS A 204 14.04 24.89 16.60
N GLY A 205 15.25 25.07 16.06
CA GLY A 205 16.38 24.16 16.26
C GLY A 205 16.89 24.07 17.72
N LEU A 206 16.73 25.12 18.52
CA LEU A 206 17.03 25.13 19.96
C LEU A 206 15.95 24.42 20.80
N MET A 207 14.69 24.39 20.35
CA MET A 207 13.60 23.68 21.04
C MET A 207 13.42 22.23 20.56
N GLU A 208 13.73 21.91 19.30
CA GLU A 208 13.48 20.62 18.64
C GLU A 208 14.73 19.74 18.47
N GLY A 209 15.69 19.84 19.41
CA GLY A 209 17.01 19.20 19.29
C GLY A 209 16.97 17.75 18.80
N GLY A 210 17.51 17.52 17.59
CA GLY A 210 17.41 16.27 16.85
C GLY A 210 17.79 16.45 15.37
N LEU A 211 17.47 15.46 14.53
CA LEU A 211 17.87 15.43 13.11
C LEU A 211 17.38 16.64 12.29
N SER A 212 16.21 17.22 12.63
CA SER A 212 15.69 18.43 11.98
C SER A 212 16.58 19.65 12.19
N ALA A 213 17.23 19.76 13.35
CA ALA A 213 18.14 20.87 13.65
C ALA A 213 19.51 20.74 12.93
N THR A 214 19.90 19.54 12.53
CA THR A 214 21.20 19.25 11.90
C THR A 214 21.13 18.96 10.39
N GLY A 215 19.94 19.04 9.78
CA GLY A 215 19.74 18.67 8.37
C GLY A 215 19.91 17.17 8.10
N GLY A 216 19.63 16.32 9.10
CA GLY A 216 19.99 14.90 9.10
C GLY A 216 21.37 14.62 9.69
N ALA A 217 21.79 13.35 9.63
CA ALA A 217 23.07 12.85 10.15
C ALA A 217 24.03 12.40 9.04
N GLU A 218 25.31 12.31 9.38
CA GLU A 218 26.39 11.93 8.44
C GLU A 218 26.51 10.43 8.24
N THR A 219 26.01 9.62 9.19
CA THR A 219 25.99 8.16 9.07
C THR A 219 24.62 7.60 9.43
N TRP A 220 24.34 6.40 8.89
CA TRP A 220 23.07 5.74 9.15
C TRP A 220 22.91 5.30 10.60
N SER A 221 23.97 4.88 11.30
CA SER A 221 23.86 4.52 12.72
C SER A 221 23.41 5.69 13.58
N VAL A 222 23.87 6.92 13.30
CA VAL A 222 23.48 8.13 14.04
C VAL A 222 22.03 8.51 13.75
N ALA A 223 21.61 8.50 12.47
CA ALA A 223 20.22 8.78 12.10
C ALA A 223 19.25 7.77 12.73
N PHE A 224 19.53 6.47 12.57
CA PHE A 224 18.70 5.42 13.15
C PHE A 224 18.71 5.44 14.68
N HIS A 225 19.84 5.73 15.33
CA HIS A 225 19.90 5.90 16.79
C HIS A 225 18.98 7.02 17.26
N SER A 226 18.97 8.16 16.57
CA SER A 226 18.10 9.29 16.93
C SER A 226 16.61 8.95 16.78
N MET A 227 16.23 8.18 15.75
CA MET A 227 14.85 7.73 15.58
C MET A 227 14.45 6.70 16.65
N LEU A 228 15.34 5.74 16.95
CA LEU A 228 15.12 4.73 17.98
C LEU A 228 15.03 5.35 19.39
N GLU A 229 15.91 6.28 19.75
CA GLU A 229 15.82 6.97 21.05
C GLU A 229 14.62 7.91 21.13
N GLY A 230 14.14 8.46 19.99
CA GLY A 230 12.89 9.22 19.95
C GLY A 230 11.71 8.39 20.44
N VAL A 231 11.52 7.20 19.89
CA VAL A 231 10.42 6.30 20.28
C VAL A 231 10.63 5.63 21.65
N LEU A 232 11.89 5.38 22.06
CA LEU A 232 12.16 4.93 23.43
C LEU A 232 11.79 6.02 24.45
N ARG A 233 12.04 7.31 24.16
CA ARG A 233 11.58 8.42 25.01
C ARG A 233 10.06 8.55 25.04
N ASP A 234 9.38 8.36 23.91
CA ASP A 234 7.91 8.32 23.88
C ASP A 234 7.38 7.23 24.83
N GLY A 235 8.03 6.05 24.86
CA GLY A 235 7.72 4.99 25.81
C GLY A 235 8.02 5.37 27.27
N GLU A 236 9.15 6.02 27.54
CA GLU A 236 9.56 6.45 28.88
C GLU A 236 8.58 7.50 29.45
N ASP A 237 8.16 8.48 28.64
CA ASP A 237 7.19 9.53 29.02
C ASP A 237 5.81 8.95 29.37
N MET A 238 5.39 7.88 28.69
CA MET A 238 4.15 7.15 28.98
C MET A 238 4.32 6.01 30.00
N ALA A 239 5.48 5.91 30.65
CA ALA A 239 5.83 4.84 31.61
C ALA A 239 5.62 3.41 31.07
N VAL A 240 5.76 3.21 29.76
CA VAL A 240 5.59 1.92 29.09
C VAL A 240 6.70 0.97 29.53
N VAL A 241 6.35 -0.19 30.09
CA VAL A 241 7.35 -1.17 30.55
C VAL A 241 7.89 -1.97 29.35
N ILE A 242 9.06 -1.61 28.82
CA ILE A 242 9.82 -2.38 27.82
C ILE A 242 11.30 -2.49 28.25
N PRO A 243 12.10 -3.43 27.69
CA PRO A 243 13.47 -3.66 28.13
C PRO A 243 14.47 -2.60 27.56
N TYR A 244 14.26 -1.32 27.87
CA TYR A 244 15.10 -0.19 27.41
C TYR A 244 16.61 -0.43 27.59
N PRO A 245 17.13 -0.90 28.75
CA PRO A 245 18.56 -1.09 28.93
C PRO A 245 19.13 -2.16 28.00
N THR A 246 18.35 -3.20 27.70
CA THR A 246 18.71 -4.28 26.78
C THR A 246 18.76 -3.78 25.34
N ILE A 247 17.73 -3.04 24.89
CA ILE A 247 17.69 -2.42 23.56
C ILE A 247 18.92 -1.52 23.35
N ARG A 248 19.16 -0.59 24.28
CA ARG A 248 20.32 0.32 24.25
C ARG A 248 21.67 -0.42 24.33
N LYS A 249 21.74 -1.55 25.05
CA LYS A 249 22.93 -2.43 25.09
C LYS A 249 23.20 -3.12 23.75
N HIS A 250 22.19 -3.67 23.08
CA HIS A 250 22.38 -4.26 21.74
C HIS A 250 22.81 -3.20 20.73
N PHE A 251 22.21 -2.01 20.77
CA PHE A 251 22.60 -0.90 19.92
C PHE A 251 24.07 -0.51 20.09
N ARG A 252 24.54 -0.32 21.34
CA ARG A 252 25.97 -0.06 21.62
C ARG A 252 26.91 -1.20 21.19
N ARG A 253 26.42 -2.45 21.13
CA ARG A 253 27.23 -3.62 20.76
C ARG A 253 27.36 -3.81 19.24
N LEU A 254 26.29 -3.55 18.48
CA LEU A 254 26.18 -3.95 17.07
C LEU A 254 25.78 -2.80 16.12
N GLY A 255 25.46 -1.61 16.63
CA GLY A 255 24.96 -0.48 15.83
C GLY A 255 25.95 0.04 14.79
N TYR A 256 27.25 -0.22 14.96
CA TYR A 256 28.28 0.10 13.96
C TYR A 256 28.08 -0.63 12.61
N LEU A 257 27.34 -1.75 12.61
CA LEU A 257 26.99 -2.49 11.39
C LEU A 257 25.95 -1.75 10.53
N LEU A 258 25.28 -0.74 11.09
CA LEU A 258 24.41 0.15 10.32
C LEU A 258 25.23 1.08 9.42
N ASP A 259 26.49 1.39 9.77
CA ASP A 259 27.36 2.27 8.98
C ASP A 259 27.94 1.58 7.72
N GLU A 260 27.63 0.30 7.49
CA GLU A 260 27.81 -0.34 6.17
C GLU A 260 26.85 0.23 5.10
N VAL A 261 25.82 0.97 5.52
CA VAL A 261 24.94 1.74 4.64
C VAL A 261 25.53 3.14 4.48
N THR A 262 26.19 3.39 3.35
CA THR A 262 26.88 4.66 3.04
C THR A 262 26.09 5.55 2.09
N ILE A 263 25.24 4.97 1.24
CA ILE A 263 24.32 5.71 0.36
C ILE A 263 22.95 5.89 1.04
N PRO A 264 22.49 7.13 1.31
CA PRO A 264 21.19 7.43 1.89
C PRO A 264 20.08 7.37 0.82
N ARG A 265 19.37 6.25 0.72
CA ARG A 265 18.32 5.98 -0.27
C ARG A 265 16.93 6.35 0.25
N LEU A 266 16.01 6.76 -0.62
CA LEU A 266 14.63 7.06 -0.23
C LEU A 266 13.88 5.79 0.21
N VAL A 267 13.20 5.88 1.35
CA VAL A 267 12.34 4.82 1.89
C VAL A 267 11.06 5.42 2.45
N VAL A 268 9.89 4.93 2.06
CA VAL A 268 8.61 5.23 2.74
C VAL A 268 8.39 4.13 3.77
N VAL A 269 8.71 4.41 5.03
CA VAL A 269 8.87 3.36 6.06
C VAL A 269 7.59 2.56 6.27
N GLU A 270 6.43 3.23 6.31
CA GLU A 270 5.11 2.60 6.45
C GLU A 270 4.35 2.49 5.11
N GLY A 271 5.05 2.55 3.97
CA GLY A 271 4.41 2.58 2.64
C GLY A 271 3.60 1.32 2.31
N ALA A 272 4.01 0.16 2.83
CA ALA A 272 3.47 -1.14 2.45
C ALA A 272 2.29 -1.65 3.31
N GLY A 273 1.80 -0.86 4.26
CA GLY A 273 0.64 -1.27 5.08
C GLY A 273 -0.66 -1.29 4.26
N GLU A 274 -1.57 -2.22 4.56
CA GLU A 274 -2.87 -2.34 3.85
C GLU A 274 -3.70 -1.04 3.86
N ALA A 275 -3.56 -0.23 4.93
CA ALA A 275 -4.18 1.09 5.08
C ALA A 275 -3.56 2.20 4.22
N ASN A 276 -2.43 1.92 3.56
CA ASN A 276 -1.65 2.89 2.78
C ASN A 276 -1.59 2.52 1.28
N VAL A 277 -1.60 1.23 0.96
CA VAL A 277 -1.61 0.73 -0.43
C VAL A 277 -2.97 0.97 -1.08
N LEU A 278 -3.02 1.76 -2.16
CA LEU A 278 -4.21 2.02 -2.97
C LEU A 278 -4.25 1.09 -4.19
N VAL A 279 -5.43 0.53 -4.48
CA VAL A 279 -5.68 -0.30 -5.68
C VAL A 279 -6.98 0.04 -6.39
N ALA A 280 -7.04 -0.20 -7.70
CA ALA A 280 -8.26 -0.10 -8.50
C ALA A 280 -8.36 -1.27 -9.49
N GLU A 281 -9.56 -1.51 -10.03
CA GLU A 281 -9.79 -2.51 -11.08
C GLU A 281 -9.27 -2.00 -12.44
N GLU A 282 -8.67 -2.90 -13.22
CA GLU A 282 -8.16 -2.59 -14.56
C GLU A 282 -9.30 -2.48 -15.58
N GLY A 283 -9.72 -1.25 -15.87
CA GLY A 283 -10.68 -0.96 -16.94
C GLY A 283 -11.60 0.25 -16.70
N GLU A 284 -11.75 0.68 -15.44
CA GLU A 284 -12.47 1.92 -15.14
C GLU A 284 -11.65 3.14 -15.60
N TRP A 285 -12.34 4.12 -16.20
CA TRP A 285 -11.82 5.26 -16.98
C TRP A 285 -11.41 4.96 -18.43
N LYS A 286 -12.42 4.92 -19.32
CA LYS A 286 -12.34 5.82 -20.50
C LYS A 286 -12.37 7.26 -19.98
N GLY A 287 -11.54 8.14 -20.54
CA GLY A 287 -11.65 9.57 -20.27
C GLY A 287 -13.02 10.07 -20.71
N ASP A 288 -13.57 11.05 -19.99
CA ASP A 288 -14.83 11.72 -20.37
C ASP A 288 -14.54 12.76 -21.47
N GLU A 289 -13.96 12.30 -22.59
CA GLU A 289 -13.91 13.01 -23.87
C GLU A 289 -15.33 12.96 -24.47
N ARG A 290 -16.25 13.70 -23.85
CA ARG A 290 -17.55 14.01 -24.41
C ARG A 290 -17.43 15.20 -25.35
N ASP A 291 -16.76 14.96 -26.48
CA ASP A 291 -17.02 15.71 -27.69
C ASP A 291 -18.49 15.43 -28.08
N GLY A 292 -19.33 16.44 -27.88
CA GLY A 292 -20.76 16.32 -28.10
C GLY A 292 -21.13 16.68 -29.54
N GLU A 293 -21.56 15.69 -30.31
CA GLU A 293 -22.56 15.90 -31.36
C GLU A 293 -23.75 14.94 -31.16
N PRO A 294 -25.01 15.39 -31.36
CA PRO A 294 -26.19 14.61 -31.06
C PRO A 294 -26.70 13.86 -32.31
N GLU A 295 -26.65 12.52 -32.32
CA GLU A 295 -27.34 11.73 -33.34
C GLU A 295 -28.76 11.33 -32.96
N GLU A 296 -29.61 11.26 -33.99
CA GLU A 296 -31.06 11.33 -33.89
C GLU A 296 -31.76 9.99 -33.57
N LYS A 297 -33.06 10.11 -33.27
CA LYS A 297 -33.98 8.98 -33.12
C LYS A 297 -34.16 8.24 -34.45
N GLY A 298 -33.71 6.98 -34.53
CA GLY A 298 -34.04 6.03 -35.61
C GLY A 298 -34.88 4.85 -35.09
N VAL A 299 -35.99 4.52 -35.77
CA VAL A 299 -36.94 3.48 -35.35
C VAL A 299 -36.93 2.27 -36.29
N GLY A 300 -36.72 1.07 -35.73
CA GLY A 300 -37.37 -0.18 -36.15
C GLY A 300 -36.84 -0.97 -37.38
N GLY A 301 -37.20 -2.27 -37.42
CA GLY A 301 -36.89 -3.23 -38.50
C GLY A 301 -35.75 -4.20 -38.11
N SER A 302 -35.89 -5.52 -37.96
CA SER A 302 -36.71 -6.57 -38.63
C SER A 302 -36.23 -6.96 -40.04
N GLY A 303 -35.76 -8.21 -40.19
CA GLY A 303 -35.19 -8.81 -41.41
C GLY A 303 -33.79 -9.37 -41.11
N SER A 304 -33.47 -10.68 -41.07
CA SER A 304 -33.83 -11.85 -41.91
C SER A 304 -33.05 -11.95 -43.22
N GLU A 305 -32.67 -13.20 -43.54
CA GLU A 305 -32.20 -13.73 -44.85
C GLU A 305 -30.69 -13.79 -45.20
N TYR A 306 -30.12 -14.99 -45.01
CA TYR A 306 -29.25 -15.79 -45.92
C TYR A 306 -27.90 -15.18 -46.44
N ALA A 307 -26.95 -15.90 -47.07
CA ALA A 307 -26.89 -17.27 -47.60
C ALA A 307 -25.42 -17.79 -47.73
N MET A 308 -25.27 -19.10 -48.05
CA MET A 308 -24.06 -19.80 -48.57
C MET A 308 -22.82 -19.89 -47.64
N GLY A 309 -22.05 -21.00 -47.56
CA GLY A 309 -22.22 -22.35 -48.12
C GLY A 309 -20.91 -22.92 -48.69
N ASP A 310 -20.42 -24.07 -48.18
CA ASP A 310 -19.48 -24.97 -48.90
C ASP A 310 -19.54 -26.41 -48.32
N SER A 311 -18.97 -27.39 -49.05
CA SER A 311 -19.26 -28.83 -48.95
C SER A 311 -18.04 -29.72 -48.75
N ARG A 312 -18.24 -30.90 -48.11
CA ARG A 312 -17.57 -32.24 -48.28
C ARG A 312 -17.87 -33.07 -47.01
N GLY A 313 -18.44 -34.29 -47.11
CA GLY A 313 -17.71 -35.58 -47.20
C GLY A 313 -17.44 -36.13 -45.78
N GLU A 314 -17.64 -37.39 -45.39
CA GLU A 314 -17.95 -38.66 -46.08
C GLU A 314 -18.80 -39.59 -45.15
N GLU A 315 -19.34 -40.70 -45.70
CA GLU A 315 -19.93 -41.86 -44.96
C GLU A 315 -18.81 -42.82 -44.42
N PRO A 316 -19.04 -43.94 -43.66
CA PRO A 316 -20.25 -44.78 -43.49
C PRO A 316 -20.51 -45.19 -41.98
N GLU A 317 -21.16 -46.28 -41.52
CA GLU A 317 -21.76 -47.51 -42.10
C GLU A 317 -22.83 -48.19 -41.18
N HIS A 318 -23.60 -49.15 -41.76
CA HIS A 318 -24.26 -50.37 -41.22
C HIS A 318 -24.94 -50.51 -39.81
N GLY A 319 -26.12 -51.15 -39.82
CA GLY A 319 -26.77 -51.75 -38.63
C GLY A 319 -28.16 -52.38 -38.89
N ASN A 320 -28.22 -53.65 -39.32
CA ASN A 320 -29.44 -54.37 -39.71
C ASN A 320 -30.39 -54.78 -38.55
N GLY A 321 -31.68 -55.03 -38.84
CA GLY A 321 -32.51 -55.90 -37.98
C GLY A 321 -34.03 -55.73 -38.08
N ALA A 322 -34.71 -56.48 -38.97
CA ALA A 322 -36.18 -56.50 -39.07
C ALA A 322 -36.76 -57.91 -38.90
N ALA A 323 -37.90 -58.03 -38.19
CA ALA A 323 -38.75 -59.22 -38.22
C ALA A 323 -40.23 -58.86 -38.00
N ARG A 324 -41.06 -59.06 -39.05
CA ARG A 324 -42.54 -59.08 -39.00
C ARG A 324 -43.02 -60.51 -38.75
N ARG A 325 -44.24 -60.71 -38.23
CA ARG A 325 -45.41 -61.22 -39.02
C ARG A 325 -46.66 -61.60 -38.21
N LEU A 326 -47.84 -61.25 -38.80
CA LEU A 326 -49.13 -61.98 -38.83
C LEU A 326 -49.91 -62.16 -37.48
N ASP A 327 -51.26 -62.33 -37.43
CA ASP A 327 -52.32 -62.36 -38.46
C ASP A 327 -53.67 -61.75 -37.95
N LYS A 328 -54.71 -61.77 -38.80
CA LYS A 328 -56.04 -61.12 -38.71
C LYS A 328 -57.05 -61.82 -37.78
N GLY A 329 -58.08 -61.08 -37.32
CA GLY A 329 -59.30 -61.62 -36.70
C GLY A 329 -60.50 -60.65 -36.72
N LYS A 330 -61.69 -61.13 -37.12
CA LYS A 330 -62.93 -60.35 -37.40
C LYS A 330 -63.79 -60.02 -36.16
N GLY A 331 -64.52 -58.90 -36.23
CA GLY A 331 -65.98 -58.83 -35.96
C GLY A 331 -66.51 -58.68 -34.50
N PRO A 332 -67.51 -57.82 -34.24
CA PRO A 332 -68.08 -57.56 -32.90
C PRO A 332 -69.28 -58.48 -32.54
N PRO A 333 -69.68 -58.56 -31.25
CA PRO A 333 -70.77 -57.70 -30.74
C PRO A 333 -70.61 -57.28 -29.25
N GLY A 334 -71.48 -56.39 -28.76
CA GLY A 334 -71.73 -56.18 -27.31
C GLY A 334 -73.00 -56.91 -26.84
N PRO A 335 -73.63 -56.57 -25.69
CA PRO A 335 -73.16 -55.71 -24.58
C PRO A 335 -73.45 -56.30 -23.15
N LYS A 336 -73.21 -55.48 -22.11
CA LYS A 336 -73.80 -55.48 -20.73
C LYS A 336 -73.03 -56.13 -19.54
N GLN A 337 -73.05 -55.35 -18.45
CA GLN A 337 -73.13 -55.71 -17.02
C GLN A 337 -71.93 -56.35 -16.30
N LYS A 338 -71.10 -55.48 -15.69
CA LYS A 338 -70.72 -55.56 -14.26
C LYS A 338 -70.25 -54.19 -13.72
N LYS A 339 -71.20 -53.29 -13.43
CA LYS A 339 -71.06 -52.34 -12.30
C LYS A 339 -71.30 -53.19 -11.04
N VAL A 340 -70.49 -53.15 -9.97
CA VAL A 340 -70.39 -52.01 -9.04
C VAL A 340 -68.99 -51.87 -8.39
N GLU A 341 -68.09 -52.85 -8.54
CA GLU A 341 -66.75 -52.85 -7.88
C GLU A 341 -65.79 -51.76 -8.40
N THR A 342 -66.04 -51.16 -9.55
CA THR A 342 -65.12 -50.18 -10.16
C THR A 342 -64.98 -48.86 -9.40
N ASN A 343 -65.98 -48.44 -8.59
CA ASN A 343 -66.01 -47.06 -8.08
C ASN A 343 -65.03 -46.79 -6.92
N GLU A 344 -64.83 -47.75 -6.01
CA GLU A 344 -63.81 -47.62 -4.95
C GLU A 344 -62.39 -47.78 -5.50
N GLU A 345 -62.19 -48.66 -6.48
CA GLU A 345 -60.89 -48.86 -7.12
C GLU A 345 -60.49 -47.63 -7.96
N GLU A 346 -61.46 -47.00 -8.62
CA GLU A 346 -61.28 -45.73 -9.33
C GLU A 346 -60.97 -44.57 -8.36
N GLN A 347 -61.66 -44.47 -7.21
CA GLN A 347 -61.31 -43.48 -6.17
C GLN A 347 -59.90 -43.70 -5.60
N ARG A 348 -59.49 -44.94 -5.31
CA ARG A 348 -58.13 -45.26 -4.88
C ARG A 348 -57.09 -44.89 -5.93
N ARG A 349 -57.38 -45.13 -7.22
CA ARG A 349 -56.52 -44.73 -8.34
C ARG A 349 -56.39 -43.21 -8.45
N VAL A 350 -57.48 -42.46 -8.32
CA VAL A 350 -57.45 -40.98 -8.33
C VAL A 350 -56.63 -40.46 -7.15
N GLN A 351 -56.86 -40.96 -5.93
CA GLN A 351 -56.12 -40.53 -4.74
C GLN A 351 -54.61 -40.88 -4.83
N GLN A 352 -54.27 -42.05 -5.39
CA GLN A 352 -52.89 -42.44 -5.63
C GLN A 352 -52.23 -41.58 -6.74
N GLN A 353 -53.00 -41.18 -7.76
CA GLN A 353 -52.55 -40.27 -8.82
C GLN A 353 -52.33 -38.83 -8.29
N GLU A 354 -53.16 -38.35 -7.36
CA GLU A 354 -52.96 -37.08 -6.68
C GLU A 354 -51.72 -37.09 -5.77
N GLN A 355 -51.49 -38.16 -5.00
CA GLN A 355 -50.25 -38.33 -4.23
C GLN A 355 -49.01 -38.32 -5.14
N GLN A 356 -49.04 -39.03 -6.27
CA GLN A 356 -47.94 -39.00 -7.26
C GLN A 356 -47.73 -37.60 -7.87
N ARG A 357 -48.80 -36.85 -8.14
CA ARG A 357 -48.71 -35.46 -8.59
C ARG A 357 -48.05 -34.56 -7.55
N HIS A 358 -48.48 -34.65 -6.29
CA HIS A 358 -47.92 -33.85 -5.20
C HIS A 358 -46.43 -34.16 -4.96
N GLN A 359 -46.05 -35.44 -5.01
CA GLN A 359 -44.66 -35.88 -4.87
C GLN A 359 -43.77 -35.39 -6.04
N ARG A 360 -44.26 -35.43 -7.28
CA ARG A 360 -43.56 -34.84 -8.44
C ARG A 360 -43.40 -33.34 -8.32
N GLN A 361 -44.41 -32.63 -7.79
CA GLN A 361 -44.37 -31.19 -7.61
C GLN A 361 -43.33 -30.77 -6.55
N GLN A 362 -43.22 -31.51 -5.45
CA GLN A 362 -42.16 -31.30 -4.45
C GLN A 362 -40.76 -31.56 -5.03
N GLN A 363 -40.57 -32.63 -5.82
CA GLN A 363 -39.28 -32.88 -6.49
C GLN A 363 -38.90 -31.75 -7.47
N GLN A 364 -39.86 -31.20 -8.23
CA GLN A 364 -39.59 -30.05 -9.10
C GLN A 364 -39.20 -28.80 -8.30
N GLN A 365 -39.84 -28.51 -7.17
CA GLN A 365 -39.45 -27.38 -6.32
C GLN A 365 -38.05 -27.56 -5.73
N GLN A 366 -37.68 -28.76 -5.26
CA GLN A 366 -36.32 -29.02 -4.80
C GLN A 366 -35.28 -28.88 -5.91
N GLN A 367 -35.56 -29.37 -7.13
CA GLN A 367 -34.66 -29.16 -8.26
C GLN A 367 -34.50 -27.67 -8.63
N GLN A 368 -35.59 -26.89 -8.62
CA GLN A 368 -35.50 -25.44 -8.86
C GLN A 368 -34.68 -24.72 -7.79
N GLN A 369 -34.86 -25.05 -6.50
CA GLN A 369 -34.06 -24.47 -5.42
C GLN A 369 -32.58 -24.85 -5.55
N GLN A 370 -32.25 -26.10 -5.88
CA GLN A 370 -30.88 -26.53 -6.13
C GLN A 370 -30.26 -25.81 -7.33
N GLN A 371 -31.00 -25.64 -8.43
CA GLN A 371 -30.54 -24.90 -9.61
C GLN A 371 -30.30 -23.41 -9.30
N GLN A 372 -31.19 -22.77 -8.55
CA GLN A 372 -31.02 -21.38 -8.11
C GLN A 372 -29.77 -21.21 -7.23
N HIS A 373 -29.55 -22.11 -6.27
CA HIS A 373 -28.33 -22.12 -5.46
C HIS A 373 -27.07 -22.32 -6.32
N HIS A 374 -27.09 -23.25 -7.28
CA HIS A 374 -25.95 -23.50 -8.17
C HIS A 374 -25.64 -22.29 -9.06
N HIS A 375 -26.67 -21.63 -9.59
CA HIS A 375 -26.50 -20.46 -10.45
C HIS A 375 -25.95 -19.25 -9.67
N HIS A 376 -26.44 -19.02 -8.44
CA HIS A 376 -25.91 -17.98 -7.56
C HIS A 376 -24.44 -18.23 -7.20
N HIS A 377 -24.08 -19.46 -6.80
CA HIS A 377 -22.69 -19.82 -6.48
C HIS A 377 -21.76 -19.70 -7.69
N HIS A 378 -22.22 -20.08 -8.89
CA HIS A 378 -21.43 -20.00 -10.11
C HIS A 378 -21.20 -18.54 -10.54
N HIS A 379 -22.22 -17.70 -10.47
CA HIS A 379 -22.09 -16.29 -10.82
C HIS A 379 -21.21 -15.52 -9.82
N GLN A 380 -21.32 -15.82 -8.52
CA GLN A 380 -20.45 -15.27 -7.49
C GLN A 380 -18.99 -15.71 -7.65
N HIS A 381 -18.74 -16.98 -8.02
CA HIS A 381 -17.39 -17.45 -8.35
C HIS A 381 -16.83 -16.83 -9.65
N GLN A 382 -17.66 -16.61 -10.67
CA GLN A 382 -17.22 -15.93 -11.90
C GLN A 382 -16.83 -14.46 -11.63
N GLN A 383 -17.61 -13.72 -10.83
CA GLN A 383 -17.26 -12.35 -10.44
C GLN A 383 -15.95 -12.31 -9.64
N GLN A 384 -15.74 -13.24 -8.71
CA GLN A 384 -14.48 -13.36 -7.96
C GLN A 384 -13.26 -13.72 -8.83
N GLN A 385 -13.45 -14.31 -10.00
CA GLN A 385 -12.36 -14.64 -10.93
C GLN A 385 -11.92 -13.48 -11.84
N GLN A 386 -12.64 -12.35 -11.83
CA GLN A 386 -12.42 -11.25 -12.78
C GLN A 386 -11.78 -9.98 -12.17
N GLN A 387 -11.57 -9.90 -10.85
CA GLN A 387 -11.02 -8.71 -10.19
C GLN A 387 -9.48 -8.60 -10.38
N ALA A 388 -9.07 -8.14 -11.55
CA ALA A 388 -7.71 -7.69 -11.86
C ALA A 388 -7.44 -6.33 -11.18
N LEU A 389 -7.04 -6.38 -9.91
CA LEU A 389 -6.64 -5.20 -9.13
C LEU A 389 -5.18 -4.80 -9.44
N LYS A 390 -4.93 -3.51 -9.61
CA LYS A 390 -3.59 -2.93 -9.80
C LYS A 390 -3.30 -1.84 -8.76
N LEU A 391 -2.02 -1.70 -8.42
CA LEU A 391 -1.49 -0.63 -7.57
C LEU A 391 -1.69 0.72 -8.27
N THR A 392 -2.37 1.65 -7.60
CA THR A 392 -2.60 3.01 -8.10
C THR A 392 -1.82 4.08 -7.33
N GLY A 393 -1.25 3.74 -6.18
CA GLY A 393 -0.35 4.62 -5.43
C GLY A 393 -0.28 4.30 -3.94
N LEU A 394 0.36 5.20 -3.21
CA LEU A 394 0.35 5.21 -1.74
C LEU A 394 -0.46 6.41 -1.24
N ARG A 395 -1.27 6.19 -0.20
CA ARG A 395 -2.17 7.20 0.40
C ARG A 395 -1.45 8.22 1.27
N ASP A 396 -0.37 7.82 1.94
CA ASP A 396 0.34 8.57 2.97
C ASP A 396 1.86 8.42 2.75
N TRP A 397 2.51 9.57 2.58
CA TRP A 397 3.95 9.71 2.32
C TRP A 397 4.70 10.38 3.49
N SER A 398 4.07 10.54 4.66
CA SER A 398 4.64 11.26 5.80
C SER A 398 5.82 10.52 6.45
N SER A 399 5.89 9.19 6.28
CA SER A 399 6.91 8.31 6.87
C SER A 399 8.18 8.19 6.02
N ALA A 400 8.43 9.13 5.10
CA ALA A 400 9.57 9.08 4.20
C ALA A 400 10.88 9.55 4.85
N ILE A 401 11.94 8.79 4.58
CA ILE A 401 13.30 9.02 5.08
C ILE A 401 14.32 8.84 3.95
N PHE A 402 15.54 9.30 4.19
CA PHE A 402 16.73 8.76 3.52
C PHE A 402 17.49 7.83 4.48
N GLY A 403 17.68 6.58 4.08
CA GLY A 403 18.14 5.50 4.94
C GLY A 403 18.46 4.20 4.21
N ASP A 404 18.44 3.09 4.96
CA ASP A 404 18.52 1.73 4.44
C ASP A 404 17.13 1.27 3.96
N PRO A 405 16.95 0.85 2.69
CA PRO A 405 15.69 0.30 2.19
C PRO A 405 15.09 -0.83 3.03
N LEU A 406 15.93 -1.60 3.74
CA LEU A 406 15.49 -2.69 4.61
C LEU A 406 14.74 -2.21 5.87
N LEU A 407 14.75 -0.91 6.20
CA LEU A 407 13.94 -0.36 7.30
C LEU A 407 12.43 -0.33 6.96
N ALA A 408 12.03 -0.45 5.70
CA ALA A 408 10.61 -0.53 5.35
C ALA A 408 9.89 -1.68 6.10
N THR A 409 8.67 -1.42 6.56
CA THR A 409 7.87 -2.37 7.35
C THR A 409 7.68 -3.72 6.64
N ILE A 410 7.65 -3.76 5.30
CA ILE A 410 7.50 -4.99 4.51
C ILE A 410 8.62 -6.03 4.69
N PHE A 411 9.82 -5.65 5.14
CA PHE A 411 10.88 -6.61 5.53
C PHE A 411 10.77 -7.08 6.98
N SER A 412 9.90 -6.43 7.76
CA SER A 412 9.81 -6.56 9.20
C SER A 412 8.54 -7.24 9.69
N ASP A 413 7.42 -6.91 9.07
CA ASP A 413 6.08 -7.12 9.62
C ASP A 413 5.38 -8.31 8.95
N PRO A 414 4.98 -9.34 9.70
CA PRO A 414 4.26 -10.48 9.13
C PRO A 414 2.84 -10.05 8.73
N VAL A 415 2.46 -10.35 7.49
CA VAL A 415 1.07 -10.24 7.02
C VAL A 415 0.39 -11.59 7.27
N GLY A 416 -0.43 -11.65 8.32
CA GLY A 416 -1.02 -12.89 8.81
C GLY A 416 0.04 -13.93 9.20
N HIS A 417 0.00 -15.10 8.57
CA HIS A 417 0.97 -16.19 8.80
C HIS A 417 2.15 -16.22 7.81
N ARG A 418 2.26 -15.24 6.90
CA ARG A 418 3.32 -15.22 5.89
C ARG A 418 4.62 -14.63 6.45
N GLN A 419 5.77 -15.19 6.06
CA GLN A 419 7.06 -14.58 6.36
C GLN A 419 7.27 -13.32 5.51
N PRO A 420 7.73 -12.19 6.10
CA PRO A 420 8.02 -10.98 5.35
C PRO A 420 9.45 -10.92 4.80
N PRO A 421 9.67 -10.34 3.61
CA PRO A 421 8.66 -9.96 2.60
C PRO A 421 8.14 -11.18 1.82
N SER A 422 7.06 -11.03 1.05
CA SER A 422 6.55 -12.08 0.17
C SER A 422 7.47 -12.34 -1.03
N SER A 423 7.38 -13.53 -1.64
CA SER A 423 8.15 -13.84 -2.87
C SER A 423 7.80 -12.88 -4.00
N ALA A 424 6.51 -12.58 -4.17
CA ALA A 424 6.00 -11.65 -5.16
C ALA A 424 6.61 -10.25 -5.01
N PHE A 425 6.68 -9.73 -3.78
CA PHE A 425 7.38 -8.48 -3.51
C PHE A 425 8.87 -8.56 -3.87
N LEU A 426 9.54 -9.66 -3.54
CA LEU A 426 10.95 -9.88 -3.90
C LEU A 426 11.16 -9.97 -5.41
N GLU A 427 10.22 -10.55 -6.16
CA GLU A 427 10.24 -10.64 -7.64
C GLU A 427 10.15 -9.24 -8.29
N GLY A 428 9.45 -8.29 -7.67
CA GLY A 428 9.45 -6.88 -8.11
C GLY A 428 10.60 -6.04 -7.55
N PHE A 429 11.07 -6.35 -6.34
CA PHE A 429 12.08 -5.56 -5.63
C PHE A 429 13.51 -5.86 -6.12
N ASN A 430 13.80 -7.12 -6.41
CA ASN A 430 15.08 -7.56 -6.97
C ASN A 430 15.05 -7.39 -8.51
N ALA A 431 16.21 -7.13 -9.14
CA ALA A 431 16.30 -7.15 -10.60
C ALA A 431 16.03 -8.55 -11.19
N GLU A 432 15.51 -8.60 -12.42
CA GLU A 432 15.21 -9.84 -13.16
C GLU A 432 16.44 -10.80 -13.20
N ASP A 433 17.66 -10.27 -13.26
CA ASP A 433 18.93 -11.01 -13.34
C ASP A 433 19.29 -11.86 -12.10
N LEU A 434 18.68 -11.60 -10.94
CA LEU A 434 18.96 -12.36 -9.71
C LEU A 434 18.32 -13.77 -9.72
N SER A 435 17.46 -14.05 -10.70
CA SER A 435 16.85 -15.36 -10.92
C SER A 435 17.82 -16.46 -11.38
N HIS A 436 18.95 -16.10 -12.00
CA HIS A 436 19.84 -17.06 -12.66
C HIS A 436 21.20 -17.27 -11.99
N ASN A 437 21.57 -16.45 -11.00
CA ASN A 437 22.93 -16.43 -10.46
C ASN A 437 23.00 -16.70 -8.94
N SER A 438 22.30 -17.75 -8.49
CA SER A 438 22.41 -18.31 -7.14
C SER A 438 23.72 -19.09 -6.94
N GLY A 439 24.84 -18.42 -7.23
CA GLY A 439 26.18 -18.85 -6.86
C GLY A 439 26.28 -19.00 -5.33
N HIS A 440 27.11 -19.96 -4.91
CA HIS A 440 27.12 -20.48 -3.54
C HIS A 440 27.80 -19.52 -2.54
N ASP A 441 27.15 -18.41 -2.20
CA ASP A 441 27.66 -17.44 -1.20
C ASP A 441 27.42 -17.95 0.24
N PRO A 442 28.49 -18.23 1.03
CA PRO A 442 28.34 -18.66 2.42
C PRO A 442 27.74 -17.58 3.35
N GLY A 443 27.73 -16.31 2.96
CA GLY A 443 27.07 -15.21 3.70
C GLY A 443 25.54 -15.29 3.67
N ALA A 444 24.97 -15.81 2.58
CA ALA A 444 23.52 -15.88 2.35
C ALA A 444 22.76 -16.82 3.31
N ARG A 445 23.43 -17.58 4.18
CA ARG A 445 22.85 -18.61 5.06
C ARG A 445 21.92 -18.09 6.18
N ARG A 446 21.70 -16.78 6.34
CA ARG A 446 20.92 -16.21 7.47
C ARG A 446 19.63 -15.47 7.07
N LEU A 447 19.41 -15.17 5.78
CA LEU A 447 18.12 -14.71 5.27
C LEU A 447 17.51 -15.80 4.39
N PRO A 448 16.18 -16.01 4.42
CA PRO A 448 15.52 -17.02 3.60
C PRO A 448 15.28 -16.56 2.15
N TYR A 449 15.85 -15.42 1.73
CA TYR A 449 15.67 -14.81 0.42
C TYR A 449 16.92 -14.03 -0.04
N PRO A 450 17.15 -13.89 -1.36
CA PRO A 450 18.20 -13.05 -1.92
C PRO A 450 17.84 -11.56 -1.82
N LEU A 451 18.86 -10.71 -1.78
CA LEU A 451 18.75 -9.25 -1.80
C LEU A 451 19.61 -8.68 -2.92
N ASP A 452 19.09 -7.69 -3.65
CA ASP A 452 19.82 -7.04 -4.73
C ASP A 452 20.94 -6.12 -4.21
N HIS A 453 22.19 -6.50 -4.49
CA HIS A 453 23.41 -5.78 -4.13
C HIS A 453 23.54 -4.39 -4.77
N THR A 454 22.78 -4.08 -5.83
CA THR A 454 22.76 -2.73 -6.45
C THR A 454 22.02 -1.71 -5.59
N ILE A 455 21.03 -2.15 -4.82
CA ILE A 455 20.21 -1.32 -3.93
C ILE A 455 20.62 -1.51 -2.47
N ILE A 456 20.85 -2.75 -2.04
CA ILE A 456 21.19 -3.12 -0.66
C ILE A 456 22.70 -3.20 -0.46
N GLN A 457 23.21 -2.35 0.44
CA GLN A 457 24.62 -2.35 0.86
C GLN A 457 24.84 -3.34 2.00
N GLY A 458 26.06 -3.88 2.17
CA GLY A 458 26.43 -4.76 3.29
C GLY A 458 25.50 -5.98 3.44
N VAL A 459 25.28 -6.75 2.37
CA VAL A 459 24.31 -7.87 2.36
C VAL A 459 24.62 -8.92 3.44
N ASP A 460 25.91 -9.21 3.69
CA ASP A 460 26.37 -10.14 4.74
C ASP A 460 25.85 -9.83 6.15
N THR A 461 25.59 -8.56 6.44
CA THR A 461 25.15 -8.07 7.76
C THR A 461 23.72 -7.56 7.77
N ALA A 462 23.06 -7.53 6.59
CA ALA A 462 21.69 -7.06 6.40
C ALA A 462 20.70 -7.71 7.39
N TRP A 463 20.88 -9.00 7.71
CA TRP A 463 20.06 -9.70 8.69
C TRP A 463 20.15 -9.11 10.11
N ILE A 464 21.30 -8.57 10.52
CA ILE A 464 21.46 -7.87 11.83
C ILE A 464 20.75 -6.52 11.78
N ARG A 465 20.84 -5.81 10.65
CA ARG A 465 20.15 -4.53 10.46
C ARG A 465 18.63 -4.71 10.48
N ILE A 466 18.11 -5.73 9.79
CA ILE A 466 16.69 -6.13 9.86
C ILE A 466 16.26 -6.46 11.30
N LEU A 467 17.10 -7.07 12.14
CA LEU A 467 16.78 -7.26 13.56
C LEU A 467 16.65 -5.92 14.31
N PHE A 468 17.52 -4.94 14.05
CA PHE A 468 17.35 -3.59 14.62
C PHE A 468 16.08 -2.89 14.14
N TYR A 469 15.75 -3.01 12.86
CA TYR A 469 14.53 -2.42 12.30
C TYR A 469 13.28 -3.07 12.89
N LYS A 470 13.28 -4.39 13.10
CA LYS A 470 12.23 -5.11 13.83
C LYS A 470 12.11 -4.66 15.29
N VAL A 471 13.20 -4.32 15.99
CA VAL A 471 13.12 -3.69 17.32
C VAL A 471 12.45 -2.32 17.24
N TYR A 472 12.86 -1.46 16.29
CA TYR A 472 12.26 -0.13 16.10
C TYR A 472 10.75 -0.24 15.84
N HIS A 473 10.32 -1.03 14.87
CA HIS A 473 8.90 -1.22 14.54
C HIS A 473 8.08 -1.80 15.70
N ALA A 474 8.61 -2.80 16.40
CA ALA A 474 7.92 -3.39 17.55
C ALA A 474 7.78 -2.38 18.71
N VAL A 475 8.81 -1.57 18.99
CA VAL A 475 8.75 -0.51 20.01
C VAL A 475 7.75 0.57 19.60
N THR A 476 7.79 1.06 18.36
CA THR A 476 6.84 2.05 17.82
C THR A 476 5.40 1.58 17.95
N ARG A 477 5.12 0.31 17.61
CA ARG A 477 3.80 -0.30 17.80
C ARG A 477 3.39 -0.33 19.25
N ILE A 478 4.21 -0.89 20.14
CA ILE A 478 3.88 -0.98 21.58
C ILE A 478 3.56 0.41 22.11
N VAL A 479 4.42 1.41 21.89
CA VAL A 479 4.24 2.77 22.42
C VAL A 479 3.01 3.46 21.82
N ALA A 480 2.74 3.30 20.52
CA ALA A 480 1.56 3.85 19.87
C ALA A 480 0.24 3.40 20.51
N GLU A 481 0.16 2.15 21.00
CA GLU A 481 -1.04 1.63 21.69
C GLU A 481 -1.32 2.33 23.03
N PHE A 482 -0.30 2.83 23.73
CA PHE A 482 -0.48 3.62 24.95
C PHE A 482 -0.84 5.08 24.67
N TYR A 483 -0.30 5.68 23.61
CA TYR A 483 -0.69 7.03 23.17
C TYR A 483 -2.12 7.06 22.61
N ARG A 484 -2.58 5.98 21.96
CA ARG A 484 -3.83 5.93 21.19
C ARG A 484 -4.58 4.61 21.37
N PRO A 485 -5.14 4.32 22.57
CA PRO A 485 -5.89 3.09 22.81
C PRO A 485 -7.09 2.93 21.86
N ARG A 486 -7.27 1.72 21.34
CA ARG A 486 -8.39 1.22 20.53
C ARG A 486 -8.95 -0.05 21.20
N PRO A 487 -10.16 -0.53 20.84
CA PRO A 487 -10.79 -1.69 21.49
C PRO A 487 -9.94 -2.98 21.49
N ASP A 488 -9.09 -3.15 20.48
CA ASP A 488 -8.21 -4.31 20.26
C ASP A 488 -6.73 -4.04 20.60
N SER A 489 -6.40 -2.87 21.17
CA SER A 489 -5.02 -2.47 21.51
C SER A 489 -4.27 -3.51 22.33
N SER A 490 -4.91 -4.12 23.33
CA SER A 490 -4.27 -5.15 24.16
C SER A 490 -3.79 -6.37 23.37
N ALA A 491 -4.47 -6.72 22.27
CA ALA A 491 -4.07 -7.84 21.42
C ALA A 491 -2.88 -7.46 20.51
N ARG A 492 -2.92 -6.26 19.90
CA ARG A 492 -1.83 -5.76 19.05
C ARG A 492 -0.57 -5.46 19.86
N GLU A 493 -0.71 -4.88 21.04
CA GLU A 493 0.38 -4.58 21.99
C GLU A 493 1.08 -5.87 22.42
N LEU A 494 0.31 -6.89 22.83
CA LEU A 494 0.85 -8.17 23.26
C LEU A 494 1.58 -8.89 22.12
N GLU A 495 1.08 -8.80 20.89
CA GLU A 495 1.77 -9.37 19.72
C GLU A 495 3.08 -8.63 19.41
N ALA A 496 3.07 -7.29 19.41
CA ALA A 496 4.29 -6.50 19.25
C ALA A 496 5.33 -6.80 20.35
N ARG A 497 4.90 -7.09 21.60
CA ARG A 497 5.78 -7.56 22.68
C ARG A 497 6.39 -8.94 22.41
N ARG A 498 5.61 -9.91 21.89
CA ARG A 498 6.15 -11.23 21.49
C ARG A 498 7.23 -11.06 20.42
N GLN A 499 6.96 -10.23 19.42
CA GLN A 499 7.91 -9.91 18.36
C GLN A 499 9.19 -9.27 18.91
N LEU A 500 9.06 -8.23 19.75
CA LEU A 500 10.20 -7.57 20.41
C LEU A 500 11.07 -8.57 21.18
N ASN A 501 10.46 -9.42 22.02
CA ASN A 501 11.19 -10.41 22.81
C ASN A 501 11.91 -11.44 21.93
N GLY A 502 11.26 -11.95 20.89
CA GLY A 502 11.87 -12.90 19.95
C GLY A 502 13.03 -12.30 19.14
N VAL A 503 12.95 -11.01 18.80
CA VAL A 503 14.00 -10.28 18.09
C VAL A 503 15.18 -9.97 19.02
N LEU A 504 14.92 -9.59 20.27
CA LEU A 504 15.98 -9.36 21.27
C LEU A 504 16.74 -10.64 21.63
N ALA A 505 16.07 -11.80 21.67
CA ALA A 505 16.73 -13.09 21.82
C ALA A 505 17.72 -13.35 20.67
N LYS A 506 17.27 -13.19 19.42
CA LYS A 506 18.14 -13.31 18.22
C LYS A 506 19.30 -12.32 18.23
N LEU A 507 19.05 -11.07 18.66
CA LEU A 507 20.11 -10.06 18.82
C LEU A 507 21.12 -10.42 19.91
N ALA A 508 20.74 -11.19 20.93
CA ALA A 508 21.65 -11.65 21.99
C ALA A 508 22.65 -12.69 21.49
N GLU A 509 22.19 -13.64 20.66
CA GLU A 509 22.99 -14.69 20.02
C GLU A 509 24.07 -14.17 19.06
N VAL A 510 23.93 -12.94 18.55
CA VAL A 510 24.95 -12.33 17.67
C VAL A 510 26.23 -12.04 18.44
N SER A 511 27.29 -12.80 18.16
CA SER A 511 28.64 -12.54 18.65
C SER A 511 29.12 -11.14 18.27
N GLY A 512 29.38 -10.29 19.27
CA GLY A 512 29.97 -8.97 19.06
C GLY A 512 31.47 -9.09 18.87
N ASP A 513 31.90 -9.42 17.66
CA ASP A 513 33.32 -9.66 17.35
C ASP A 513 34.12 -8.34 17.39
N ALA A 514 34.72 -8.05 18.54
CA ALA A 514 35.45 -6.80 18.81
C ALA A 514 36.68 -6.58 17.90
N LYS A 515 37.02 -7.56 17.05
CA LYS A 515 38.16 -7.54 16.10
C LYS A 515 37.91 -6.68 14.86
N LYS A 516 36.65 -6.40 14.47
CA LYS A 516 36.31 -5.48 13.36
C LYS A 516 36.19 -4.01 13.78
N ARG A 517 36.68 -3.63 14.96
CA ARG A 517 36.85 -2.22 15.32
C ARG A 517 37.94 -1.61 14.43
N HIS A 518 37.55 -0.85 13.41
CA HIS A 518 38.49 -0.02 12.67
C HIS A 518 39.31 0.82 13.66
N PRO A 519 40.66 0.89 13.53
CA PRO A 519 41.45 1.80 14.32
C PRO A 519 40.93 3.22 14.10
N ARG A 520 40.70 3.97 15.18
CA ARG A 520 40.56 5.43 15.06
C ARG A 520 41.81 5.95 14.35
N PRO A 521 41.70 6.88 13.38
CA PRO A 521 42.87 7.58 12.86
C PRO A 521 43.53 8.32 14.04
N THR A 522 44.66 7.80 14.50
CA THR A 522 45.49 8.41 15.53
C THR A 522 46.21 9.60 14.91
N GLY A 523 45.55 10.77 14.92
CA GLY A 523 46.03 11.93 14.16
C GLY A 523 45.79 13.32 14.75
N GLU A 524 44.88 13.50 15.71
CA GLU A 524 44.64 14.83 16.31
C GLU A 524 44.39 14.78 17.81
N MET A 525 45.15 15.60 18.56
CA MET A 525 45.08 15.67 20.01
C MET A 525 43.92 16.58 20.46
N SER A 526 43.17 16.13 21.47
CA SER A 526 42.10 16.93 22.07
C SER A 526 42.62 18.29 22.61
N PRO A 527 41.89 19.41 22.42
CA PRO A 527 42.36 20.75 22.78
C PRO A 527 42.85 20.91 24.22
N ALA A 528 42.28 20.13 25.15
CA ALA A 528 42.63 20.12 26.58
C ALA A 528 44.11 19.77 26.88
N LYS A 529 44.87 19.22 25.91
CA LYS A 529 46.31 18.94 26.09
C LYS A 529 47.26 20.03 25.56
N ARG A 530 46.80 21.01 24.76
CA ARG A 530 47.71 22.07 24.24
C ARG A 530 48.19 23.06 25.31
N LEU A 531 47.43 23.25 26.40
CA LEU A 531 47.73 24.23 27.45
C LEU A 531 48.81 23.78 28.46
N ARG A 532 49.41 22.59 28.32
CA ARG A 532 50.49 22.09 29.19
C ARG A 532 51.89 22.03 28.56
N ALA A 533 52.04 22.50 27.32
CA ALA A 533 53.31 22.41 26.57
C ALA A 533 53.93 23.77 26.21
N ALA A 534 53.41 24.87 26.77
CA ALA A 534 53.82 26.25 26.45
C ALA A 534 54.33 27.02 27.69
N GLY A 535 54.87 26.30 28.68
CA GLY A 535 55.35 26.87 29.93
C GLY A 535 56.34 25.95 30.62
N ASP A 536 57.54 25.86 30.03
CA ASP A 536 58.82 25.57 30.70
C ASP A 536 59.92 25.76 29.64
N GLY A 537 60.71 26.83 29.78
CA GLY A 537 61.66 27.29 28.76
C GLY A 537 62.25 28.64 29.12
N GLN A 538 63.08 28.65 30.17
CA GLN A 538 63.90 29.77 30.61
C GLN A 538 65.33 29.27 30.87
#